data_AF-A0A520ZRD5-F1
#
_entry.id   AF-A0A520ZRD5-F1
#
_cell.length_a   1.000
_cell.length_b   1.000
_cell.length_c   1.000
_cell.angle_alpha   90.00
_cell.angle_beta   90.00
_cell.angle_gamma   90.00
#
_symmetry.space_group_name_H-M   'P 1'
#
loop_
_entity.id
_entity.type
_entity.pdbx_description
1 polymer ?
#
loop_
_entity_poly.entity_id
_entity_poly.type
_entity_poly.pdbx_seq_one_letter_code
_entity_poly.pdbx_strand_id
1 'polypeptide(L)'
;MDARINFVLTELEAPLWMAARHSFVLPEDRRHPEIKPWLKDDFRDAGQRFTRLLDGAQFLAGDTFTIADIVAGHTIGWSIVAKFDPSDELKAYLRNLSDRPAWQRARAD
;
A
#
# COMPACT_ATOMS: atom_id res chain seq x y z
N MET A 1 12.88 12.48 -0.23
CA MET A 1 12.10 11.69 -1.20
C MET A 1 12.30 10.19 -0.97
N ASP A 2 13.55 9.74 -0.98
CA ASP A 2 13.93 8.32 -0.89
C ASP A 2 13.36 7.60 0.35
N ALA A 3 13.36 8.25 1.51
CA ALA A 3 12.81 7.66 2.74
C ALA A 3 11.30 7.32 2.63
N ARG A 4 10.52 8.10 1.87
CA ARG A 4 9.06 7.84 1.69
C ARG A 4 8.83 6.61 0.83
N ILE A 5 9.58 6.46 -0.26
CA ILE A 5 9.49 5.28 -1.14
C ILE A 5 9.94 4.05 -0.37
N ASN A 6 11.08 4.13 0.33
CA ASN A 6 11.58 3.02 1.14
C ASN A 6 10.54 2.60 2.19
N PHE A 7 9.94 3.55 2.92
CA PHE A 7 8.88 3.24 3.88
C PHE A 7 7.70 2.50 3.24
N VAL A 8 7.20 2.97 2.09
CA VAL A 8 6.07 2.30 1.41
C VAL A 8 6.44 0.87 1.03
N LEU A 9 7.64 0.63 0.51
CA LEU A 9 8.08 -0.71 0.10
C LEU A 9 8.34 -1.62 1.30
N THR A 10 9.06 -1.14 2.31
CA THR A 10 9.54 -2.01 3.40
C THR A 10 8.53 -2.23 4.51
N GLU A 11 7.62 -1.27 4.74
CA GLU A 11 6.66 -1.33 5.86
C GLU A 11 5.23 -1.59 5.38
N LEU A 12 4.80 -0.95 4.28
CA LEU A 12 3.41 -1.03 3.83
C LEU A 12 3.19 -2.16 2.80
N GLU A 13 4.10 -2.33 1.85
CA GLU A 13 3.99 -3.34 0.78
C GLU A 13 4.49 -4.72 1.22
N ALA A 14 5.58 -4.78 1.98
CA ALA A 14 6.19 -6.03 2.42
C ALA A 14 5.21 -7.03 3.07
N PRO A 15 4.26 -6.63 3.95
CA PRO A 15 3.27 -7.55 4.50
C PRO A 15 2.35 -8.15 3.43
N LEU A 16 1.99 -7.38 2.39
CA LEU A 16 1.17 -7.85 1.27
C LEU A 16 1.91 -8.91 0.45
N TRP A 17 3.17 -8.64 0.11
CA TRP A 17 3.99 -9.58 -0.64
C TRP A 17 4.26 -10.87 0.13
N MET A 18 4.57 -10.76 1.43
CA MET A 18 4.71 -11.94 2.27
C MET A 18 3.42 -12.77 2.33
N ALA A 19 2.26 -12.13 2.46
CA ALA A 19 0.99 -12.85 2.44
C ALA A 19 0.71 -13.50 1.07
N ALA A 20 1.02 -12.82 -0.04
CA ALA A 20 0.90 -13.40 -1.39
C ALA A 20 1.80 -14.63 -1.55
N ARG A 21 3.04 -14.56 -1.05
CA ARG A 21 3.99 -15.67 -1.08
C ARG A 21 3.45 -16.92 -0.39
N HIS A 22 2.92 -16.78 0.82
CA HIS A 22 2.33 -17.88 1.57
C HIS A 22 0.87 -18.16 1.20
N SER A 23 0.33 -17.51 0.16
CA SER A 23 -1.00 -17.81 -0.40
C SER A 23 -0.92 -18.62 -1.68
N PHE A 24 -0.11 -18.14 -2.65
CA PHE A 24 -0.13 -18.70 -4.00
C PHE A 24 1.22 -18.71 -4.73
N VAL A 25 2.23 -17.92 -4.31
CA VAL A 25 3.52 -17.87 -5.04
C VAL A 25 4.43 -19.05 -4.65
N LEU A 26 4.53 -19.38 -3.36
CA LEU A 26 5.39 -20.47 -2.92
C LEU A 26 4.76 -21.84 -3.26
N PRO A 27 5.58 -22.89 -3.44
CA PRO A 27 5.10 -24.27 -3.37
C PRO A 27 4.32 -24.55 -2.07
N GLU A 28 3.30 -25.41 -2.12
CA GLU A 28 2.39 -25.63 -1.00
C GLU A 28 3.09 -26.09 0.29
N ASP A 29 4.12 -26.92 0.18
CA ASP A 29 4.94 -27.44 1.27
C ASP A 29 5.81 -26.37 1.96
N ARG A 30 5.90 -25.16 1.39
CA ARG A 30 6.64 -24.01 1.95
C ARG A 30 5.73 -22.85 2.38
N ARG A 31 4.41 -23.03 2.30
CA ARG A 31 3.44 -22.01 2.72
C ARG A 31 3.21 -22.11 4.22
N HIS A 32 3.08 -20.95 4.85
CA HIS A 32 2.82 -20.77 6.28
C HIS A 32 1.62 -19.84 6.42
N PRO A 33 0.38 -20.31 6.14
CA PRO A 33 -0.81 -19.46 6.17
C PRO A 33 -1.10 -18.85 7.55
N GLU A 34 -0.58 -19.44 8.62
CA GLU A 34 -0.71 -19.00 10.01
C GLU A 34 -0.10 -17.62 10.28
N ILE A 35 0.83 -17.13 9.45
CA ILE A 35 1.44 -15.81 9.63
C ILE A 35 0.53 -14.67 9.17
N LYS A 36 -0.50 -14.95 8.36
CA LYS A 36 -1.33 -13.93 7.71
C LYS A 36 -2.04 -12.98 8.67
N PRO A 37 -2.60 -13.42 9.83
CA PRO A 37 -3.18 -12.51 10.80
C PRO A 37 -2.17 -11.45 11.29
N TRP A 38 -0.93 -11.87 11.58
CA TRP A 38 0.14 -10.96 12.00
C TRP A 38 0.52 -9.97 10.90
N LEU A 39 0.60 -10.44 9.64
CA LEU A 39 0.87 -9.54 8.52
C LEU A 39 -0.22 -8.47 8.33
N LYS A 40 -1.49 -8.80 8.62
CA LYS A 40 -2.58 -7.81 8.62
C LYS A 40 -2.41 -6.77 9.73
N ASP A 41 -1.95 -7.20 10.91
CA ASP A 41 -1.63 -6.29 12.01
C ASP A 41 -0.46 -5.37 11.63
N ASP A 42 0.61 -5.91 11.04
CA ASP A 42 1.75 -5.12 10.55
C ASP A 42 1.33 -4.08 9.50
N PHE A 43 0.49 -4.48 8.54
CA PHE A 43 -0.04 -3.56 7.52
C PHE A 43 -0.90 -2.45 8.14
N ARG A 44 -1.76 -2.78 9.11
CA ARG A 44 -2.57 -1.78 9.82
C ARG A 44 -1.68 -0.77 10.54
N ASP A 45 -0.66 -1.23 11.23
CA ASP A 45 0.27 -0.38 11.99
C ASP A 45 1.13 0.48 11.05
N ALA A 46 1.55 -0.06 9.90
CA ALA A 46 2.21 0.68 8.83
C ALA A 46 1.26 1.73 8.24
N GLY A 47 -0.04 1.42 8.06
CA GLY A 47 -1.06 2.36 7.62
C GLY A 47 -1.23 3.55 8.56
N GLN A 48 -1.23 3.32 9.88
CA GLN A 48 -1.26 4.41 10.86
C GLN A 48 -0.02 5.30 10.78
N ARG A 49 1.17 4.70 10.57
CA ARG A 49 2.41 5.45 10.35
C ARG A 49 2.37 6.23 9.03
N PHE A 50 1.80 5.66 7.97
CA PHE A 50 1.60 6.34 6.69
C PHE A 50 0.78 7.61 6.87
N THR A 51 -0.35 7.55 7.58
CA THR A 51 -1.19 8.73 7.86
C THR A 51 -0.43 9.81 8.64
N ARG A 52 0.37 9.41 9.65
CA ARG A 52 1.25 10.35 10.37
C ARG A 52 2.34 10.94 9.48
N LEU A 53 2.92 10.14 8.58
CA LEU A 53 3.94 10.59 7.64
C LEU A 53 3.39 11.59 6.62
N LEU A 54 2.12 11.43 6.22
CA LEU A 54 1.43 12.35 5.34
C LEU A 54 1.20 13.71 6.01
N ASP A 55 0.94 13.73 7.32
CA ASP A 55 0.82 14.96 8.13
C ASP A 55 -0.16 15.99 7.54
N GLY A 56 -1.28 15.50 7.01
CA GLY A 56 -2.30 16.33 6.35
C GLY A 56 -1.93 16.88 4.97
N ALA A 57 -0.72 16.59 4.46
CA ALA A 57 -0.33 16.97 3.11
C ALA A 57 -1.14 16.22 2.05
N GLN A 58 -1.17 16.78 0.84
CA GLN A 58 -1.87 16.17 -0.30
C GLN A 58 -1.12 14.93 -0.84
N PHE A 59 0.21 14.96 -0.84
CA PHE A 59 1.09 13.90 -1.34
C PHE A 59 2.22 13.60 -0.35
N LEU A 60 2.93 12.48 -0.54
CA LEU A 60 4.02 12.07 0.35
C LEU A 60 5.23 13.04 0.35
N ALA A 61 5.34 13.87 -0.68
CA ALA A 61 6.32 14.94 -0.80
C ALA A 61 5.71 16.35 -0.56
N GLY A 62 4.63 16.44 0.23
CA GLY A 62 3.93 17.70 0.49
C GLY A 62 2.91 17.98 -0.61
N ASP A 63 3.10 19.08 -1.33
CA ASP A 63 2.18 19.50 -2.40
C ASP A 63 2.61 18.99 -3.78
N THR A 64 3.75 18.31 -3.87
CA THR A 64 4.28 17.79 -5.13
C THR A 64 3.96 16.31 -5.27
N PHE A 65 3.28 15.94 -6.36
CA PHE A 65 3.11 14.53 -6.71
C PHE A 65 4.39 13.96 -7.31
N THR A 66 4.75 12.77 -6.86
CA THR A 66 6.01 12.11 -7.19
C THR A 66 5.81 10.61 -7.39
N ILE A 67 6.90 9.91 -7.71
CA ILE A 67 6.90 8.45 -7.80
C ILE A 67 6.49 7.75 -6.50
N ALA A 68 6.72 8.34 -5.31
CA ALA A 68 6.26 7.70 -4.06
C ALA A 68 4.74 7.57 -4.01
N ASP A 69 4.02 8.53 -4.57
CA ASP A 69 2.56 8.52 -4.59
C ASP A 69 2.03 7.45 -5.54
N ILE A 70 2.73 7.22 -6.66
CA ILE A 70 2.44 6.11 -7.57
C ILE A 70 2.62 4.77 -6.86
N VAL A 71 3.77 4.58 -6.19
CA VAL A 71 4.08 3.35 -5.44
C VAL A 71 3.08 3.14 -4.30
N ALA A 72 2.72 4.19 -3.56
CA ALA A 72 1.71 4.14 -2.50
C ALA A 72 0.33 3.81 -3.06
N GLY A 73 -0.10 4.45 -4.15
CA GLY A 73 -1.38 4.18 -4.79
C GLY A 73 -1.51 2.74 -5.27
N HIS A 74 -0.45 2.20 -5.88
CA HIS A 74 -0.40 0.78 -6.24
C HIS A 74 -0.51 -0.13 -5.00
N THR A 75 0.29 0.13 -3.98
CA THR A 75 0.34 -0.69 -2.74
C THR A 75 -1.00 -0.70 -2.02
N ILE A 76 -1.62 0.48 -1.83
CA ILE A 76 -2.93 0.59 -1.17
C ILE A 76 -4.00 -0.09 -2.03
N GLY A 77 -3.98 0.10 -3.35
CA GLY A 77 -4.90 -0.59 -4.26
C GLY A 77 -4.80 -2.11 -4.16
N TRP A 78 -3.58 -2.64 -4.10
CA TRP A 78 -3.34 -4.07 -3.95
C TRP A 78 -3.83 -4.60 -2.60
N SER A 79 -3.68 -3.85 -1.50
CA SER A 79 -4.15 -4.26 -0.18
C SER A 79 -5.66 -4.59 -0.14
N ILE A 80 -6.46 -3.89 -0.96
CA ILE A 80 -7.91 -4.14 -1.10
C ILE A 80 -8.14 -5.53 -1.72
N VAL A 81 -7.46 -5.81 -2.83
CA VAL A 81 -7.56 -7.11 -3.54
C VAL A 81 -7.01 -8.25 -2.67
N ALA A 82 -5.96 -7.97 -1.90
CA ALA A 82 -5.34 -8.90 -0.96
C ALA A 82 -6.17 -9.12 0.32
N LYS A 83 -7.30 -8.42 0.50
CA LYS A 83 -8.20 -8.53 1.67
C LYS A 83 -7.52 -8.16 2.99
N PHE A 84 -6.68 -7.14 2.95
CA PHE A 84 -6.03 -6.54 4.12
C PHE A 84 -6.87 -5.41 4.76
N ASP A 85 -7.97 -5.03 4.11
CA ASP A 85 -8.94 -4.06 4.62
C ASP A 85 -8.30 -2.74 5.07
N PRO A 86 -7.71 -1.95 4.14
CA PRO A 86 -7.04 -0.70 4.49
C PRO A 86 -7.97 0.27 5.21
N SER A 87 -7.39 1.13 6.06
CA SER A 87 -8.13 2.14 6.79
C SER A 87 -8.79 3.15 5.85
N ASP A 88 -9.77 3.91 6.36
CA ASP A 88 -10.49 4.88 5.54
C ASP A 88 -9.61 6.04 5.10
N GLU A 89 -8.56 6.37 5.86
CA GLU A 89 -7.54 7.36 5.48
C GLU A 89 -6.72 6.88 4.28
N LEU A 90 -6.28 5.62 4.27
CA LEU A 90 -5.56 5.05 3.12
C LEU A 90 -6.48 4.97 1.89
N LYS A 91 -7.75 4.58 2.08
CA LYS A 91 -8.73 4.60 0.99
C LYS A 91 -8.97 6.02 0.47
N ALA A 92 -9.04 7.03 1.36
CA ALA A 92 -9.16 8.42 0.97
C ALA A 92 -7.95 8.89 0.17
N TYR A 93 -6.75 8.53 0.61
CA TYR A 93 -5.52 8.79 -0.12
C TYR A 93 -5.56 8.20 -1.54
N LEU A 94 -5.94 6.92 -1.66
CA LEU A 94 -6.09 6.26 -2.96
C LEU A 94 -7.14 6.95 -3.85
N ARG A 95 -8.27 7.39 -3.28
CA ARG A 95 -9.30 8.13 -4.03
C ARG A 95 -8.73 9.43 -4.61
N ASN A 96 -8.03 10.23 -3.80
CA ASN A 96 -7.39 11.47 -4.25
C ASN A 96 -6.41 11.23 -5.41
N LEU A 97 -5.66 10.12 -5.36
CA LEU A 97 -4.78 9.73 -6.48
C LEU A 97 -5.58 9.33 -7.72
N SER A 98 -6.68 8.62 -7.53
CA SER A 98 -7.52 8.12 -8.63
C SER A 98 -8.31 9.20 -9.36
N ASP A 99 -8.60 10.33 -8.71
CA ASP A 99 -9.29 11.48 -9.33
C ASP A 99 -8.42 12.21 -10.37
N ARG A 100 -7.12 11.93 -10.40
CA ARG A 100 -6.20 12.54 -11.37
C ARG A 100 -6.51 12.04 -12.79
N PRO A 101 -6.59 12.93 -13.80
CA PRO A 101 -6.83 12.51 -15.20
C PRO A 101 -5.83 11.48 -15.73
N ALA A 102 -4.57 11.53 -15.27
CA ALA A 102 -3.54 10.57 -15.65
C ALA A 102 -3.82 9.15 -15.14
N TRP A 103 -4.43 9.00 -13.96
CA TRP A 103 -4.83 7.71 -13.42
C TRP A 103 -5.95 7.09 -14.27
N GLN A 104 -6.96 7.89 -14.63
CA GLN A 104 -8.08 7.43 -15.46
C GLN A 104 -7.62 6.97 -16.84
N ARG A 105 -6.70 7.70 -17.48
CA ARG A 105 -6.09 7.27 -18.75
C ARG A 105 -5.37 5.92 -18.62
N ALA A 106 -4.58 5.74 -17.56
CA ALA A 106 -3.83 4.49 -17.35
C ALA A 106 -4.70 3.26 -17.06
N ARG A 107 -5.99 3.44 -16.70
CA ARG A 107 -6.94 2.33 -16.50
C ARG A 107 -7.90 2.10 -17.66
N ALA A 108 -7.85 2.95 -18.69
CA ALA A 108 -8.68 2.81 -19.88
C ALA A 108 -8.08 1.84 -20.91
N ASP A 109 -6.83 1.43 -20.72
CA ASP A 109 -6.10 0.41 -21.48
C ASP A 109 -6.29 -0.99 -20.87
#